data_AF-A0A7S4HT68-F1
#
_entry.id   AF-A0A7S4HT68-F1
#
_cell.length_a   1.000
_cell.length_b   1.000
_cell.length_c   1.000
_cell.angle_alpha   90.00
_cell.angle_beta   90.00
_cell.angle_gamma   90.00
#
_symmetry.space_group_name_H-M   'P 1'
#
loop_
_entity.id
_entity.type
_entity.pdbx_description
1 polymer ?
#
loop_
_entity_poly.entity_id
_entity_poly.type
_entity_poly.pdbx_seq_one_letter_code
_entity_poly.pdbx_strand_id
1 'polypeptide(L)'
;PSSPSQQVSPALNDTVAKRHHLPMLGLQNTYNNEQIKKFESKIQRGIASRDVSSIPIEYVTEMKYDGMAVSLIFKNGEFQHALSRGDGLYGEDLTRNFLCHVNNLPFTIVKGKKTLGVSHTTEIVEIRGEIVCSTAEFNRINSERKSDGLKE
;
A
#
# COMPACT_ATOMS: atom_id res chain seq x y z
N PRO A 1 -2.69 21.91 -11.88
CA PRO A 1 -1.36 22.10 -11.23
C PRO A 1 -0.48 20.86 -11.48
N SER A 2 0.36 20.91 -12.51
CA SER A 2 1.04 19.72 -13.08
C SER A 2 2.40 20.07 -13.71
N SER A 3 3.27 20.77 -12.96
CA SER A 3 4.62 21.13 -13.47
C SER A 3 5.71 20.32 -12.74
N PRO A 4 6.63 19.65 -13.46
CA PRO A 4 7.79 18.93 -12.89
C PRO A 4 8.75 19.81 -12.09
N SER A 5 8.69 21.13 -12.28
CA SER A 5 9.60 22.10 -11.68
C SER A 5 9.36 22.39 -10.19
N GLN A 6 8.40 21.73 -9.53
CA GLN A 6 8.10 21.93 -8.11
C GLN A 6 8.66 20.82 -7.19
N GLN A 7 9.48 19.91 -7.72
CA GLN A 7 9.84 18.64 -7.05
C GLN A 7 10.98 18.73 -6.01
N VAL A 8 11.60 19.88 -5.79
CA VAL A 8 12.71 19.99 -4.82
C VAL A 8 12.43 21.10 -3.83
N SER A 9 11.86 20.74 -2.68
CA SER A 9 11.70 21.61 -1.50
C SER A 9 12.62 21.12 -0.38
N PRO A 10 13.18 22.02 0.46
CA PRO A 10 14.10 21.64 1.53
C PRO A 10 13.39 20.96 2.71
N ALA A 11 14.20 20.24 3.51
CA ALA A 11 13.92 19.40 4.70
C ALA A 11 12.45 19.21 5.16
N LEU A 12 12.03 17.94 5.21
CA LEU A 12 10.74 17.47 5.71
C LEU A 12 10.61 17.69 7.23
N ASN A 13 10.10 18.85 7.65
CA ASN A 13 9.69 19.07 9.03
C ASN A 13 8.22 18.66 9.19
N ASP A 14 7.99 17.77 10.16
CA ASP A 14 6.71 17.30 10.71
C ASP A 14 5.67 16.77 9.71
N THR A 15 5.73 15.47 9.42
CA THR A 15 4.61 14.75 8.79
C THR A 15 3.46 14.65 9.78
N VAL A 16 2.34 15.34 9.50
CA VAL A 16 1.14 15.26 10.33
C VAL A 16 0.46 13.91 10.08
N ALA A 17 0.22 13.16 11.16
CA ALA A 17 -0.53 11.92 11.09
C ALA A 17 -1.99 12.20 10.66
N LYS A 18 -2.47 11.49 9.64
CA LYS A 18 -3.83 11.54 9.12
C LYS A 18 -4.53 10.22 9.36
N ARG A 19 -5.82 10.30 9.65
CA ARG A 19 -6.65 9.11 9.87
C ARG A 19 -6.96 8.43 8.53
N HIS A 20 -6.86 7.11 8.50
CA HIS A 20 -7.32 6.29 7.38
C HIS A 20 -8.85 6.28 7.30
N HIS A 21 -9.41 6.20 6.09
CA HIS A 21 -10.86 6.12 5.88
C HIS A 21 -11.42 4.83 6.49
N LEU A 22 -10.72 3.72 6.29
CA LEU A 22 -10.96 2.43 6.94
C LEU A 22 -9.67 1.94 7.62
N PRO A 23 -9.75 1.27 8.77
CA PRO A 23 -8.56 0.71 9.41
C PRO A 23 -7.76 -0.21 8.46
N MET A 24 -6.44 -0.08 8.46
CA MET A 24 -5.52 -0.98 7.78
C MET A 24 -5.16 -2.15 8.70
N LEU A 25 -5.67 -3.33 8.35
CA LEU A 25 -5.43 -4.56 9.11
C LEU A 25 -4.03 -5.12 8.82
N GLY A 26 -3.46 -5.81 9.81
CA GLY A 26 -2.28 -6.64 9.63
C GLY A 26 -2.66 -8.05 9.17
N LEU A 27 -1.70 -8.76 8.59
CA LEU A 27 -1.82 -10.18 8.25
C LEU A 27 -1.18 -11.03 9.35
N GLN A 28 -1.82 -12.15 9.67
CA GLN A 28 -1.24 -13.14 10.57
C GLN A 28 -0.27 -14.03 9.78
N ASN A 29 0.91 -14.27 10.34
CA ASN A 29 1.94 -15.10 9.71
C ASN A 29 1.73 -16.60 10.03
N THR A 30 2.13 -17.45 9.09
CA THR A 30 2.21 -18.90 9.27
C THR A 30 3.55 -19.41 8.78
N TYR A 31 4.14 -20.38 9.47
CA TYR A 31 5.49 -20.89 9.18
C TYR A 31 5.52 -22.38 8.83
N ASN A 32 4.36 -23.06 8.88
CA ASN A 32 4.25 -24.47 8.57
C ASN A 32 2.90 -24.82 7.95
N ASN A 33 2.85 -25.97 7.27
CA ASN A 33 1.67 -26.46 6.58
C ASN A 33 0.50 -26.78 7.52
N GLU A 34 0.76 -27.16 8.77
CA GLU A 34 -0.28 -27.46 9.75
C GLU A 34 -1.07 -26.21 10.14
N GLN A 35 -0.39 -25.07 10.31
CA GLN A 35 -1.02 -23.79 10.59
C GLN A 35 -1.93 -23.35 9.43
N ILE A 36 -1.52 -23.59 8.19
CA ILE A 36 -2.33 -23.30 7.00
C ILE A 36 -3.60 -24.17 7.00
N LYS A 37 -3.49 -25.48 7.27
CA LYS A 37 -4.65 -26.37 7.39
C LYS A 37 -5.62 -25.94 8.50
N LYS A 38 -5.08 -25.45 9.63
CA LYS A 38 -5.90 -24.91 10.74
C LYS A 38 -6.63 -23.63 10.32
N PHE A 39 -5.98 -22.76 9.55
CA PHE A 39 -6.57 -21.55 8.97
C PHE A 39 -7.71 -21.89 8.00
N GLU A 40 -7.48 -22.80 7.07
CA GLU A 40 -8.52 -23.29 6.14
C GLU A 40 -9.71 -23.88 6.89
N SER A 41 -9.45 -24.72 7.89
CA SER A 41 -10.51 -25.29 8.75
C SER A 41 -11.33 -24.20 9.47
N LYS A 42 -10.69 -23.08 9.85
CA LYS A 42 -11.36 -21.93 10.48
C LYS A 42 -12.25 -21.20 9.48
N ILE A 43 -11.79 -21.01 8.24
CA ILE A 43 -12.59 -20.42 7.15
C ILE A 43 -13.82 -21.29 6.88
N GLN A 44 -13.63 -22.60 6.68
CA GLN A 44 -14.71 -23.54 6.40
C GLN A 44 -15.79 -23.51 7.49
N ARG A 45 -15.40 -23.52 8.77
CA ARG A 45 -16.36 -23.37 9.88
C ARG A 45 -17.10 -22.03 9.86
N GLY A 46 -16.42 -20.94 9.50
CA GLY A 46 -17.01 -19.61 9.40
C GLY A 46 -17.96 -19.43 8.22
N ILE A 47 -17.78 -20.20 7.15
CA ILE A 47 -18.67 -20.21 5.96
C ILE A 47 -19.83 -21.18 6.18
N ALA A 48 -19.60 -22.33 6.81
CA ALA A 48 -20.65 -23.33 7.09
C ALA A 48 -21.77 -22.78 8.00
N SER A 49 -21.49 -21.76 8.80
CA SER A 49 -22.52 -21.03 9.57
C SER A 49 -23.35 -20.06 8.74
N ARG A 50 -23.09 -19.96 7.43
CA ARG A 50 -23.78 -19.11 6.47
C ARG A 50 -24.41 -19.97 5.37
N ASP A 51 -25.48 -19.48 4.76
CA ASP A 51 -26.25 -20.16 3.70
C ASP A 51 -25.53 -20.17 2.33
N VAL A 52 -24.21 -20.39 2.35
CA VAL A 52 -23.28 -20.35 1.21
C VAL A 52 -22.32 -21.55 1.24
N SER A 53 -22.64 -22.58 2.02
CA SER A 53 -21.80 -23.77 2.24
C SER A 53 -21.55 -24.63 1.00
N SER A 54 -22.31 -24.42 -0.08
CA SER A 54 -22.19 -25.13 -1.36
C SER A 54 -21.17 -24.51 -2.33
N ILE A 55 -20.60 -23.34 -2.01
CA ILE A 55 -19.65 -22.65 -2.88
C ILE A 55 -18.21 -23.10 -2.53
N PRO A 56 -17.40 -23.56 -3.51
CA PRO A 56 -16.01 -23.93 -3.26
C PRO A 56 -15.19 -22.70 -2.84
N ILE A 57 -14.23 -22.90 -1.93
CA ILE A 57 -13.32 -21.84 -1.50
C ILE A 57 -12.25 -21.67 -2.57
N GLU A 58 -12.19 -20.47 -3.15
CA GLU A 58 -11.13 -20.06 -4.07
C GLU A 58 -10.13 -19.16 -3.35
N TYR A 59 -8.84 -19.36 -3.61
CA TYR A 59 -7.75 -18.57 -3.03
C TYR A 59 -7.03 -17.78 -4.11
N VAL A 60 -6.79 -16.50 -3.85
CA VAL A 60 -5.86 -15.67 -4.62
C VAL A 60 -4.55 -15.64 -3.85
N THR A 61 -3.46 -16.04 -4.51
CA THR A 61 -2.11 -16.05 -3.93
C THR A 61 -1.29 -14.90 -4.52
N GLU A 62 -0.84 -14.01 -3.64
CA GLU A 62 -0.01 -12.87 -4.00
C GLU A 62 1.37 -13.02 -3.36
N MET A 63 2.42 -12.57 -4.06
CA MET A 63 3.75 -12.51 -3.48
C MET A 63 3.77 -11.44 -2.38
N LYS A 64 4.13 -11.84 -1.17
CA LYS A 64 4.36 -10.89 -0.09
C LYS A 64 5.68 -10.16 -0.34
N TYR A 65 5.59 -8.88 -0.64
CA TYR A 65 6.76 -8.02 -0.70
C TYR A 65 7.21 -7.63 0.71
N ASP A 66 8.48 -7.24 0.82
CA ASP A 66 9.05 -6.74 2.06
C ASP A 66 9.38 -5.26 1.88
N GLY A 67 8.43 -4.43 2.28
CA GLY A 67 8.51 -3.00 2.12
C GLY A 67 7.62 -2.29 3.14
N MET A 68 7.12 -1.13 2.74
CA MET A 68 6.24 -0.32 3.58
C MET A 68 4.83 -0.28 3.00
N ALA A 69 3.86 -0.74 3.78
CA ALA A 69 2.45 -0.64 3.44
C ALA A 69 2.00 0.83 3.40
N VAL A 70 1.28 1.17 2.34
CA VAL A 70 0.82 2.52 2.03
C VAL A 70 -0.60 2.53 1.50
N SER A 71 -1.25 3.68 1.69
CA SER A 71 -2.59 3.96 1.19
C SER A 71 -2.56 5.19 0.31
N LEU A 72 -3.03 5.05 -0.94
CA LEU A 72 -3.12 6.10 -1.94
C LEU A 72 -4.57 6.49 -2.12
N ILE A 73 -4.90 7.73 -1.81
CA ILE A 73 -6.25 8.25 -1.85
C ILE A 73 -6.40 9.08 -3.13
N PHE A 74 -7.36 8.66 -3.95
CA PHE A 74 -7.77 9.37 -5.16
C PHE A 74 -9.17 9.94 -4.95
N LYS A 75 -9.37 11.21 -5.29
CA LYS A 75 -10.68 11.84 -5.29
C LYS A 75 -11.06 12.24 -6.71
N ASN A 76 -12.23 11.82 -7.17
CA ASN A 76 -12.68 12.02 -8.56
C ASN A 76 -11.64 11.55 -9.59
N GLY A 77 -10.90 10.50 -9.25
CA GLY A 77 -9.84 9.95 -10.11
C GLY A 77 -8.51 10.70 -10.09
N GLU A 78 -8.35 11.76 -9.30
CA GLU A 78 -7.09 12.50 -9.14
C GLU A 78 -6.39 12.13 -7.83
N PHE A 79 -5.07 11.96 -7.88
CA PHE A 79 -4.27 11.68 -6.70
C PHE A 79 -4.34 12.84 -5.70
N GLN A 80 -4.70 12.52 -4.45
CA GLN A 80 -4.88 13.50 -3.38
C GLN A 80 -3.80 13.34 -2.32
N HIS A 81 -3.72 12.15 -1.71
CA HIS A 81 -2.84 11.90 -0.58
C HIS A 81 -2.22 10.50 -0.65
N ALA A 82 -1.01 10.37 -0.11
CA ALA A 82 -0.41 9.09 0.23
C ALA A 82 -0.14 9.03 1.73
N LEU A 83 -0.60 7.97 2.38
CA LEU A 83 -0.43 7.75 3.81
C LEU A 83 0.40 6.49 4.06
N SER A 84 1.29 6.51 5.06
CA SER A 84 1.88 5.28 5.60
C SER A 84 0.82 4.47 6.36
N ARG A 85 1.06 3.18 6.60
CA ARG A 85 0.18 2.39 7.47
C ARG A 85 0.11 2.95 8.90
N GLY A 86 1.24 3.37 9.47
CA GLY A 86 1.37 3.75 10.87
C GLY A 86 0.86 2.66 11.81
N ASP A 87 -0.05 3.02 12.73
CA ASP A 87 -0.70 2.08 13.65
C ASP A 87 -1.91 1.33 13.05
N GLY A 88 -2.25 1.65 11.78
CA GLY A 88 -3.40 1.13 11.05
C GLY A 88 -4.66 1.99 11.14
N LEU A 89 -4.73 2.93 12.08
CA LEU A 89 -5.80 3.94 12.17
C LEU A 89 -5.32 5.31 11.71
N TYR A 90 -4.09 5.65 12.04
CA TYR A 90 -3.40 6.88 11.69
C TYR A 90 -2.09 6.54 10.96
N GLY A 91 -1.87 7.23 9.85
CA GLY A 91 -0.69 7.13 9.03
C GLY A 91 -0.02 8.48 8.84
N GLU A 92 1.28 8.50 8.63
CA GLU A 92 2.01 9.72 8.30
C GLU A 92 1.69 10.16 6.86
N ASP A 93 1.57 11.46 6.63
CA ASP A 93 1.40 12.00 5.29
C ASP A 93 2.71 11.91 4.48
N LEU A 94 2.76 10.99 3.53
CA LEU A 94 3.88 10.74 2.62
C LEU A 94 3.67 11.38 1.24
N THR A 95 2.64 12.21 1.06
CA THR A 95 2.25 12.75 -0.26
C THR A 95 3.43 13.39 -0.99
N ARG A 96 4.24 14.20 -0.30
CA ARG A 96 5.42 14.83 -0.90
C ARG A 96 6.47 13.82 -1.35
N ASN A 97 6.79 12.83 -0.51
CA ASN A 97 7.75 11.77 -0.82
C ASN A 97 7.31 10.99 -2.06
N PHE A 98 6.02 10.68 -2.17
CA PHE A 98 5.45 10.03 -3.36
C PHE A 98 5.57 10.89 -4.62
N LEU A 99 5.21 12.17 -4.55
CA LEU A 99 5.28 13.09 -5.69
C LEU A 99 6.71 13.34 -6.19
N CYS A 100 7.71 13.30 -5.30
CA CYS A 100 9.10 13.61 -5.64
C CYS A 100 9.95 12.39 -6.00
N HIS A 101 9.61 11.19 -5.49
CA HIS A 101 10.52 10.03 -5.56
C HIS A 101 9.90 8.77 -6.15
N VAL A 102 8.57 8.69 -6.29
CA VAL A 102 7.91 7.50 -6.85
C VAL A 102 7.55 7.73 -8.31
N ASN A 103 8.42 7.26 -9.21
CA ASN A 103 8.27 7.50 -10.65
C ASN A 103 7.08 6.77 -11.29
N ASN A 104 6.60 5.69 -10.69
CA ASN A 104 5.56 4.83 -11.26
C ASN A 104 4.15 5.13 -10.72
N LEU A 105 3.96 6.22 -9.98
CA LEU A 105 2.66 6.59 -9.44
C LEU A 105 1.80 7.26 -10.53
N PRO A 106 0.63 6.70 -10.89
CA PRO A 106 -0.31 7.42 -11.76
C PRO A 106 -0.91 8.62 -11.01
N PHE A 107 -0.79 9.82 -11.56
CA PHE A 107 -1.46 11.02 -11.01
C PHE A 107 -2.98 11.01 -11.23
N THR A 108 -3.46 10.18 -12.17
CA THR A 108 -4.89 9.98 -12.42
C THR A 108 -5.20 8.52 -12.71
N ILE A 109 -6.31 8.03 -12.16
CA ILE A 109 -6.83 6.68 -12.35
C ILE A 109 -8.13 6.65 -13.17
N VAL A 110 -8.57 7.78 -13.72
CA VAL A 110 -9.77 7.88 -14.57
C VAL A 110 -9.39 8.54 -15.88
N LYS A 111 -9.00 7.73 -16.88
CA LYS A 111 -8.89 8.16 -18.28
C LYS A 111 -9.50 7.09 -19.20
N GLY A 112 -10.72 7.33 -19.66
CA GLY A 112 -11.41 6.55 -20.69
C GLY A 112 -12.30 5.40 -20.19
N LYS A 113 -13.12 4.84 -21.10
CA LYS A 113 -14.18 3.83 -20.86
C LYS A 113 -13.73 2.49 -20.24
N LYS A 114 -12.44 2.30 -19.95
CA LYS A 114 -11.89 1.09 -19.32
C LYS A 114 -10.83 1.52 -18.33
N THR A 115 -11.20 1.71 -17.06
CA THR A 115 -10.19 1.84 -16.02
C THR A 115 -10.63 1.08 -14.77
N LEU A 116 -9.86 0.04 -14.42
CA LEU A 116 -9.79 -0.64 -13.11
C LEU A 116 -11.11 -1.03 -12.41
N GLY A 117 -12.23 -1.13 -13.12
CA GLY A 117 -13.54 -1.44 -12.52
C GLY A 117 -14.11 -0.30 -11.67
N VAL A 118 -13.54 0.91 -11.74
CA VAL A 118 -13.99 2.07 -10.98
C VAL A 118 -15.02 2.83 -11.81
N SER A 119 -16.25 2.94 -11.28
CA SER A 119 -17.31 3.73 -11.90
C SER A 119 -16.98 5.23 -11.82
N HIS A 120 -17.46 5.99 -12.80
CA HIS A 120 -17.43 7.46 -12.81
C HIS A 120 -18.22 8.08 -11.64
N THR A 121 -18.99 7.27 -10.91
CA THR A 121 -19.74 7.69 -9.71
C THR A 121 -18.95 7.53 -8.41
N THR A 122 -17.76 6.92 -8.44
CA THR A 122 -16.96 6.71 -7.22
C THR A 122 -16.16 7.97 -6.90
N GLU A 123 -16.61 8.73 -5.89
CA GLU A 123 -15.97 9.99 -5.49
C GLU A 123 -14.59 9.79 -4.87
N ILE A 124 -14.39 8.71 -4.10
CA ILE A 124 -13.13 8.42 -3.40
C ILE A 124 -12.73 6.97 -3.65
N VAL A 125 -11.49 6.77 -4.08
CA VAL A 125 -10.86 5.46 -4.25
C VAL A 125 -9.61 5.40 -3.39
N GLU A 126 -9.52 4.39 -2.54
CA GLU A 126 -8.33 4.10 -1.75
C GLU A 126 -7.62 2.88 -2.34
N ILE A 127 -6.43 3.07 -2.90
CA ILE A 127 -5.57 2.01 -3.41
C ILE A 127 -4.53 1.69 -2.36
N ARG A 128 -4.52 0.46 -1.86
CA ARG A 128 -3.54 -0.03 -0.88
C ARG A 128 -2.49 -0.86 -1.57
N GLY A 129 -1.25 -0.70 -1.15
CA GLY A 129 -0.12 -1.43 -1.71
C GLY A 129 1.11 -1.32 -0.84
N GLU A 130 2.24 -1.72 -1.40
CA GLU A 130 3.53 -1.74 -0.71
C GLU A 130 4.57 -0.99 -1.54
N ILE A 131 5.27 -0.05 -0.90
CA ILE A 131 6.47 0.54 -1.50
C ILE A 131 7.62 -0.42 -1.21
N VAL A 132 8.31 -0.83 -2.26
CA VAL A 132 9.48 -1.69 -2.18
C VAL A 132 10.72 -0.95 -2.67
N CYS A 133 11.86 -1.26 -2.07
CA CYS A 133 13.16 -0.85 -2.58
C CYS A 133 13.77 -2.02 -3.36
N SER A 134 14.32 -1.76 -4.54
CA SER A 134 15.05 -2.80 -5.27
C SER A 134 16.31 -3.19 -4.51
N THR A 135 16.73 -4.45 -4.59
CA THR A 135 17.97 -4.92 -3.95
C THR A 135 19.20 -4.14 -4.43
N ALA A 136 19.21 -3.70 -5.69
CA ALA A 136 20.29 -2.90 -6.25
C ALA A 136 20.40 -1.53 -5.56
N GLU A 137 19.27 -0.82 -5.42
CA GLU A 137 19.23 0.46 -4.71
C GLU A 137 19.54 0.31 -3.23
N PHE A 138 19.03 -0.74 -2.59
CA PHE A 138 19.36 -1.04 -1.19
C PHE A 138 20.88 -1.21 -0.98
N ASN A 139 21.53 -1.98 -1.84
CA ASN A 139 22.98 -2.18 -1.78
C ASN A 139 23.78 -0.91 -2.08
N ARG A 140 23.32 -0.09 -3.04
CA ARG A 140 23.92 1.22 -3.34
C ARG A 140 23.88 2.13 -2.10
N ILE A 141 22.71 2.27 -1.48
CA ILE A 141 22.51 3.10 -0.27
C ILE A 141 23.41 2.59 0.87
N ASN A 142 23.50 1.28 1.09
CA ASN A 142 24.36 0.73 2.14
C ASN A 142 25.86 1.00 1.87
N SER A 143 26.27 0.95 0.61
CA SER A 143 27.65 1.27 0.21
C SER A 143 28.00 2.74 0.49
N GLU A 144 27.09 3.66 0.18
CA GLU A 144 27.23 5.10 0.48
C GLU A 144 27.27 5.36 1.99
N ARG A 145 26.38 4.74 2.76
CA ARG A 145 26.39 4.86 4.23
C ARG A 145 27.71 4.38 4.83
N LYS A 146 28.27 3.30 4.27
CA LYS A 146 29.55 2.75 4.70
C LYS A 146 30.73 3.66 4.36
N SER A 147 30.72 4.30 3.18
CA SER A 147 31.75 5.30 2.86
C SER A 147 31.69 6.51 3.77
N ASP A 148 30.50 6.86 4.25
CA ASP A 148 30.27 7.96 5.19
C ASP A 148 30.54 7.57 6.67
N GLY A 149 30.99 6.33 6.92
CA GLY A 149 31.28 5.82 8.26
C GLY A 149 30.05 5.56 9.13
N LEU A 150 28.86 5.57 8.55
CA LEU A 150 27.61 5.22 9.23
C LEU A 150 27.47 3.69 9.30
N LYS A 151 26.83 3.20 10.36
CA LYS A 151 26.53 1.76 10.49
C LYS A 151 25.51 1.33 9.43
N GLU A 152 25.74 0.13 8.90
CA GLU A 152 24.81 -0.66 8.07
C GLU A 152 23.45 -0.79 8.76
#